data_AF-A0A351RBA9-F1
#
_entry.id   AF-A0A351RBA9-F1
#
_cell.length_a   1.000
_cell.length_b   1.000
_cell.length_c   1.000
_cell.angle_alpha   90.00
_cell.angle_beta   90.00
_cell.angle_gamma   90.00
#
_symmetry.space_group_name_H-M   'P 1'
#
loop_
_entity.id
_entity.type
_entity.pdbx_description
1 polymer ?
#
loop_
_entity_poly.entity_id
_entity_poly.type
_entity_poly.pdbx_seq_one_letter_code
_entity_poly.pdbx_strand_id
1 'polypeptide(L)' 'MKTLILAEHNGEALNASVYQAVTAAQFWNAPVEILVTGNNTDSIAQQAALIAGVARVI' A
#
# COMPACT_ATOMS: atom_id res chain seq x y z
N MET A 1 8.69 8.25 13.19
CA MET A 1 7.76 7.09 13.10
C MET A 1 7.42 6.85 11.65
N LYS A 2 7.00 5.64 11.29
CA LYS A 2 6.47 5.31 9.96
C LYS A 2 5.25 4.41 10.12
N THR A 3 4.34 4.44 9.15
CA THR A 3 3.16 3.59 9.10
C THR A 3 3.36 2.52 8.05
N LEU A 4 3.24 1.24 8.43
CA LEU A 4 3.28 0.13 7.50
C LEU A 4 1.85 -0.40 7.29
N ILE A 5 1.37 -0.37 6.05
CA ILE A 5 0.06 -0.90 5.66
C ILE A 5 0.27 -2.27 5.02
N LEU A 6 -0.44 -3.27 5.54
CA LEU A 6 -0.53 -4.59 4.93
C LEU A 6 -1.55 -4.51 3.78
N ALA A 7 -1.10 -4.70 2.54
CA ALA A 7 -1.95 -4.55 1.38
C ALA A 7 -2.85 -5.77 1.21
N GLU A 8 -4.16 -5.57 1.34
CA GLU A 8 -5.14 -6.58 0.96
C GLU A 8 -5.30 -6.60 -0.56
N HIS A 9 -5.23 -7.78 -1.17
CA HIS A 9 -5.45 -7.99 -2.60
C HIS A 9 -6.04 -9.37 -2.89
N ASN A 10 -6.63 -9.54 -4.06
CA ASN A 10 -7.20 -10.81 -4.52
C ASN A 10 -6.26 -11.61 -5.45
N GLY A 11 -5.03 -11.14 -5.66
CA GLY A 11 -4.05 -11.75 -6.57
C GLY A 11 -4.01 -11.11 -7.97
N GLU A 12 -4.93 -10.19 -8.25
CA GLU A 12 -4.96 -9.41 -9.50
C GLU A 12 -4.93 -7.90 -9.23
N ALA A 13 -5.63 -7.46 -8.19
CA ALA A 13 -5.79 -6.05 -7.85
C ALA A 13 -5.82 -5.82 -6.33
N LEU A 14 -5.39 -4.61 -5.94
CA LEU A 14 -5.53 -4.11 -4.58
C LEU A 14 -7.00 -3.91 -4.18
N ASN A 15 -7.34 -4.23 -2.94
CA ASN A 15 -8.62 -3.88 -2.36
C ASN A 15 -8.70 -2.35 -2.15
N ALA A 16 -9.91 -1.78 -2.30
CA ALA A 16 -10.20 -0.38 -2.02
C ALA A 16 -9.82 0.05 -0.59
N SER A 17 -9.85 -0.89 0.37
CA SER A 17 -9.43 -0.68 1.76
C SER A 17 -8.00 -0.13 1.88
N VAL A 18 -7.09 -0.51 0.97
CA VAL A 18 -5.69 -0.07 0.96
C VAL A 18 -5.59 1.44 0.70
N TYR A 19 -6.34 1.97 -0.26
CA TYR A 19 -6.34 3.40 -0.59
C TYR A 19 -6.88 4.27 0.56
N GLN A 20 -7.94 3.77 1.22
CA GLN A 20 -8.53 4.41 2.40
C GLN A 20 -7.53 4.42 3.56
N ALA A 21 -6.84 3.31 3.79
CA ALA A 21 -5.80 3.20 4.80
C ALA A 21 -4.62 4.16 4.52
N VAL A 22 -4.19 4.30 3.26
CA VAL A 22 -3.14 5.27 2.89
C VAL A 22 -3.59 6.69 3.21
N THR A 23 -4.83 7.03 2.86
CA THR A 23 -5.40 8.36 3.13
C THR A 23 -5.46 8.64 4.64
N ALA A 24 -5.92 7.67 5.44
CA ALA A 24 -5.94 7.78 6.89
C ALA A 24 -4.52 7.89 7.48
N ALA A 25 -3.56 7.15 6.93
CA ALA A 25 -2.17 7.15 7.39
C ALA A 25 -1.48 8.51 7.18
N GLN A 26 -1.89 9.30 6.18
CA GLN A 26 -1.37 10.66 5.98
C GLN A 26 -1.62 11.58 7.18
N PHE A 27 -2.65 11.32 8.00
CA PHE A 27 -2.94 12.12 9.21
C PHE A 27 -1.74 12.22 10.16
N TRP A 28 -0.92 11.18 10.21
CA TRP A 28 0.24 11.11 11.08
C TRP A 28 1.44 11.94 10.58
N ASN A 29 1.33 12.53 9.38
CA ASN A 29 2.38 13.30 8.71
C ASN A 29 3.75 12.60 8.76
N ALA A 30 3.72 11.29 8.50
CA ALA A 30 4.85 10.38 8.58
C ALA A 30 4.90 9.49 7.34
N PRO A 31 6.06 8.92 6.97
CA PRO A 31 6.16 8.05 5.81
C PRO A 31 5.20 6.87 5.89
N VAL A 32 4.49 6.61 4.79
CA VAL A 32 3.59 5.47 4.62
C VAL A 32 4.26 4.45 3.71
N GLU A 33 4.45 3.25 4.22
CA GLU A 33 4.96 2.11 3.46
C GLU A 33 3.85 1.08 3.27
N ILE A 34 3.89 0.33 2.17
CA ILE A 34 2.94 -0.75 1.88
C ILE A 34 3.72 -2.06 1.75
N LEU A 35 3.25 -3.12 2.41
CA LEU A 35 3.74 -4.48 2.23
C LEU A 35 2.76 -5.28 1.37
N VAL A 36 3.22 -5.81 0.24
CA VAL A 36 2.45 -6.68 -0.66
C VAL A 36 3.01 -8.09 -0.58
N THR A 37 2.21 -9.06 -0.12
CA THR A 37 2.67 -10.44 0.07
C THR A 37 1.84 -11.42 -0.74
N GLY A 38 2.48 -12.44 -1.30
CA GLY A 38 1.79 -13.44 -2.10
C GLY A 38 2.64 -13.91 -3.26
N ASN A 39 2.02 -14.66 -4.17
CA ASN A 39 2.68 -15.17 -5.36
C ASN A 39 2.40 -14.26 -6.56
N ASN A 40 3.41 -13.98 -7.38
CA ASN A 40 3.30 -13.14 -8.58
C ASN A 40 2.69 -11.75 -8.32
N THR A 41 3.11 -11.08 -7.24
CA THR A 41 2.55 -9.80 -6.79
C THR A 41 3.14 -8.58 -7.49
N ASP A 42 4.00 -8.74 -8.50
CA ASP A 42 4.73 -7.64 -9.14
C ASP A 42 3.79 -6.55 -9.69
N SER A 43 2.70 -6.95 -10.34
CA SER A 43 1.70 -6.00 -10.89
C SER A 43 0.96 -5.26 -9.77
N ILE A 44 0.68 -5.93 -8.66
CA ILE A 44 -0.01 -5.38 -7.49
C ILE A 44 0.91 -4.41 -6.74
N ALA A 45 2.20 -4.75 -6.62
CA ALA A 45 3.22 -3.87 -6.05
C ALA A 45 3.41 -2.61 -6.88
N GLN A 46 3.34 -2.72 -8.22
CA GLN A 46 3.34 -1.56 -9.12
C GLN A 46 2.09 -0.69 -8.93
N GLN A 47 0.90 -1.29 -8.80
CA GLN A 47 -0.33 -0.56 -8.48
C GLN A 47 -0.18 0.21 -7.14
N ALA A 48 0.38 -0.44 -6.11
CA ALA A 48 0.60 0.16 -4.79
C ALA A 48 1.58 1.34 -4.85
N ALA A 49 2.64 1.23 -5.66
CA ALA A 49 3.66 2.26 -5.79
C ALA A 49 3.14 3.55 -6.47
N LEU A 50 2.06 3.45 -7.24
CA LEU A 50 1.41 4.59 -7.89
C LEU A 50 0.46 5.36 -6.97
N ILE A 51 0.19 4.86 -5.77
CA ILE A 51 -0.72 5.53 -4.82
C ILE A 51 -0.02 6.77 -4.25
N ALA A 52 -0.65 7.93 -4.42
CA ALA A 52 -0.17 9.18 -3.86
C ALA A 52 -0.02 9.08 -2.32
N GLY A 53 1.14 9.51 -1.82
CA GLY A 53 1.45 9.47 -0.39
C GLY A 53 2.16 8.19 0.08
N VAL A 54 2.35 7.19 -0.79
CA VAL A 54 3.18 6.01 -0.51
C VAL A 54 4.66 6.37 -0.72
N ALA A 55 5.45 6.15 0.32
CA ALA A 55 6.90 6.39 0.31
C ALA A 55 7.68 5.18 -0.20
N ARG A 56 7.18 3.96 0.05
CA ARG A 56 7.84 2.71 -0.34
C ARG A 56 6.85 1.55 -0.41
N VAL A 57 7.08 0.64 -1.35
CA VAL A 57 6.46 -0.69 -1.40
C VAL A 57 7.50 -1.76 -1.06
N ILE A 58 7.11 -2.74 -0.25
CA ILE A 58 7.92 -3.85 0.27
C ILE A 58 7.24 -5.16 -0.11
#